data_AF-A0AAD4EIG1-F1
#
_entry.id   AF-A0AAD4EIG1-F1
#
_cell.length_a   1.000
_cell.length_b   1.000
_cell.length_c   1.000
_cell.angle_alpha   90.00
_cell.angle_beta   90.00
_cell.angle_gamma   90.00
#
_symmetry.space_group_name_H-M   'P 1'
#
loop_
_entity.id
_entity.type
_entity.pdbx_description
1 polymer ?
#
loop_
_entity_poly.entity_id
_entity_poly.type
_entity_poly.pdbx_seq_one_letter_code
_entity_poly.pdbx_strand_id
1 'polypeptide(L)'
;VLFFFKIRTHTNVHTLEPLTLVTIYSPPDRALLQDSSDTFYSCMHCGEVELKVVRVPFIQSIVVMVPYALTGEERFYMFEKPGMDL
;
A
#
# COMPACT_ATOMS: atom_id res chain seq x y z
N VAL A 1 -3.13 -3.88 0.06
CA VAL A 1 -4.30 -4.15 -0.82
C VAL A 1 -5.50 -4.39 0.05
N LEU A 2 -6.63 -3.73 -0.23
CA LEU A 2 -7.88 -3.94 0.50
C LEU A 2 -8.76 -4.95 -0.23
N PHE A 3 -9.02 -4.70 -1.52
CA PHE A 3 -9.88 -5.56 -2.34
C PHE A 3 -9.33 -5.70 -3.75
N PHE A 4 -9.34 -6.93 -4.26
CA PHE A 4 -9.12 -7.24 -5.67
C PHE A 4 -10.47 -7.45 -6.36
N PHE A 5 -10.64 -6.87 -7.54
CA PHE A 5 -11.85 -7.04 -8.33
C PHE A 5 -11.57 -6.90 -9.83
N LYS A 6 -12.52 -7.35 -10.64
CA LYS A 6 -12.45 -7.27 -12.10
C LYS A 6 -13.66 -6.49 -12.60
N ILE A 7 -13.44 -5.52 -13.48
CA ILE A 7 -14.52 -4.76 -14.11
C ILE A 7 -14.51 -4.92 -15.62
N ARG A 8 -15.65 -4.64 -16.25
CA ARG A 8 -15.75 -4.40 -17.68
C ARG A 8 -15.99 -2.91 -17.90
N THR A 9 -15.02 -2.21 -18.46
CA THR A 9 -15.06 -0.74 -18.68
C THR A 9 -15.97 -0.34 -19.84
N HIS A 10 -16.08 -1.19 -20.86
CA HIS A 10 -16.92 -0.97 -22.04
C HIS A 10 -17.74 -2.21 -22.38
N THR A 11 -19.01 -2.01 -22.78
CA THR A 11 -19.93 -3.10 -23.14
C THR A 11 -19.45 -3.94 -24.33
N ASN A 12 -18.65 -3.35 -25.21
CA ASN A 12 -18.13 -3.97 -26.43
C ASN A 12 -16.78 -4.69 -26.23
N VAL A 13 -16.19 -4.62 -25.03
CA VAL A 13 -14.91 -5.28 -24.72
C VAL A 13 -15.18 -6.53 -23.89
N HIS A 14 -14.76 -7.69 -24.40
CA HIS A 14 -14.95 -8.97 -23.70
C HIS A 14 -13.93 -9.20 -22.57
N THR A 15 -12.84 -8.44 -22.56
CA THR A 15 -11.77 -8.56 -21.57
C THR A 15 -12.15 -7.87 -20.26
N LEU A 16 -11.91 -8.57 -19.15
CA LEU A 16 -12.04 -8.00 -17.82
C LEU A 16 -10.74 -7.31 -17.40
N GLU A 17 -10.85 -6.09 -16.87
CA GLU A 17 -9.71 -5.35 -16.34
C GLU A 17 -9.51 -5.68 -14.86
N PRO A 18 -8.34 -6.22 -14.46
CA PRO A 18 -8.02 -6.48 -13.07
C PRO A 18 -7.61 -5.18 -12.36
N LEU A 19 -8.39 -4.84 -11.34
CA LEU A 19 -8.21 -3.65 -10.51
C LEU A 19 -8.08 -4.04 -9.05
N THR A 20 -7.49 -3.14 -8.26
CA THR A 20 -7.45 -3.28 -6.82
C THR A 20 -7.65 -1.95 -6.12
N LEU A 21 -8.35 -1.98 -4.98
CA LEU A 21 -8.44 -0.87 -4.05
C LEU A 21 -7.24 -0.91 -3.10
N VAL A 22 -6.53 0.21 -2.98
CA VAL A 22 -5.38 0.39 -2.09
C VAL A 22 -5.56 1.67 -1.27
N THR A 23 -4.95 1.72 -0.08
CA THR A 23 -4.75 2.96 0.66
C THR A 23 -3.34 3.46 0.41
N ILE A 24 -3.19 4.76 0.13
CA ILE A 24 -1.89 5.42 0.10
C ILE A 24 -1.55 5.91 1.51
N TYR A 25 -0.39 5.49 2.00
CA TYR A 25 0.16 5.94 3.28
C TYR A 25 0.99 7.21 3.08
N SER A 26 1.22 7.95 4.16
CA SER A 26 2.11 9.10 4.12
C SER A 26 3.54 8.71 3.70
N PRO A 27 4.36 9.67 3.24
CA PRO A 27 5.81 9.48 3.24
C PRO A 27 6.32 9.04 4.62
N PRO A 28 7.45 8.30 4.68
CA PRO A 28 8.02 7.88 5.95
C PRO A 28 8.51 9.08 6.78
N ASP A 29 8.46 8.94 8.11
CA ASP A 29 9.11 9.87 9.03
C ASP A 29 10.61 9.93 8.74
N ARG A 30 11.08 11.11 8.30
CA ARG A 30 12.46 11.29 7.84
C ARG A 30 13.49 11.16 8.96
N ALA A 31 13.15 11.59 10.18
CA ALA A 31 14.09 11.52 11.29
C ALA A 31 14.30 10.06 11.70
N LEU A 32 13.22 9.29 11.84
CA LEU A 32 13.31 7.87 12.14
C LEU A 32 14.00 7.07 11.04
N LEU A 33 13.72 7.40 9.77
CA LEU A 33 14.39 6.74 8.66
C LEU A 33 15.90 7.00 8.68
N GLN A 34 16.32 8.23 8.96
CA GLN A 34 17.74 8.59 9.05
C GLN A 34 18.42 7.92 10.27
N ASP A 35 17.79 7.97 11.44
CA ASP A 35 18.33 7.37 12.67
C ASP A 35 18.46 5.83 12.55
N SER A 36 17.60 5.21 11.75
CA SER A 36 17.62 3.77 11.47
C SER A 36 18.51 3.37 10.28
N SER A 37 19.28 4.31 9.72
CA SER A 37 20.12 4.04 8.53
C SER A 37 19.31 3.48 7.35
N ASP A 38 18.18 4.11 7.03
CA ASP A 38 17.28 3.77 5.93
C ASP A 38 16.62 2.39 6.03
N THR A 39 16.41 1.88 7.26
CA THR A 39 15.78 0.57 7.48
C THR A 39 14.36 0.64 8.07
N PHE A 40 14.04 1.74 8.77
CA PHE A 40 12.76 1.89 9.48
C PHE A 40 11.82 2.88 8.81
N TYR A 41 10.95 2.36 7.93
CA TYR A 41 9.93 3.13 7.22
C TYR A 41 8.64 3.24 8.05
N SER A 42 8.52 4.32 8.82
CA SER A 42 7.34 4.65 9.61
C SER A 42 6.40 5.60 8.84
N CYS A 43 5.22 5.13 8.48
CA CYS A 43 4.19 5.92 7.78
C CYS A 43 2.91 6.06 8.60
N MET A 44 2.08 7.05 8.27
CA MET A 44 0.74 7.24 8.83
C MET A 44 -0.33 6.76 7.86
N HIS A 45 -1.42 6.22 8.40
CA HIS A 45 -2.62 5.92 7.61
C HIS A 45 -3.41 7.21 7.37
N CYS A 46 -3.67 7.55 6.11
CA CYS A 46 -4.32 8.80 5.71
C CYS A 46 -5.85 8.69 5.61
N GLY A 47 -6.44 7.62 6.12
CA GLY A 47 -7.88 7.39 6.09
C GLY A 47 -8.43 7.12 4.68
N GLU A 48 -9.74 7.30 4.52
CA GLU A 48 -10.46 6.98 3.28
C GLU A 48 -10.16 7.94 2.12
N VAL A 49 -9.69 9.16 2.43
CA VAL A 49 -9.35 10.19 1.43
C VAL A 49 -8.23 9.71 0.49
N GLU A 50 -7.37 8.81 0.97
CA GLU A 50 -6.26 8.24 0.20
C GLU A 50 -6.55 6.83 -0.35
N LEU A 51 -7.82 6.46 -0.50
CA LEU A 51 -8.22 5.26 -1.22
C LEU A 51 -8.09 5.46 -2.74
N LYS A 52 -7.36 4.56 -3.41
CA LYS A 52 -7.14 4.61 -4.85
C LYS A 52 -7.43 3.26 -5.49
N VAL A 53 -8.07 3.31 -6.66
CA VAL A 53 -8.20 2.15 -7.54
C VAL A 53 -7.04 2.16 -8.52
N VAL A 54 -6.24 1.10 -8.51
CA VAL A 54 -5.08 0.95 -9.41
C VAL A 54 -5.20 -0.32 -10.24
N ARG A 55 -4.57 -0.31 -11.42
CA ARG A 55 -4.49 -1.50 -12.29
C ARG A 55 -3.49 -2.48 -11.71
N VAL A 56 -3.90 -3.73 -11.51
CA VAL A 56 -3.06 -4.77 -10.91
C VAL A 56 -1.76 -5.02 -11.68
N PRO A 57 -1.74 -5.02 -13.02
CA PRO A 57 -0.50 -5.23 -13.79
C PRO A 57 0.55 -4.12 -13.61
N PHE A 58 0.23 -3.00 -12.98
CA PHE A 58 1.17 -1.92 -12.70
C PHE A 58 1.76 -1.99 -11.27
N ILE A 59 1.36 -2.96 -10.47
CA ILE A 59 1.93 -3.18 -9.14
C ILE A 59 3.27 -3.91 -9.30
N GLN A 60 4.35 -3.26 -8.87
CA GLN A 60 5.72 -3.79 -8.99
C GLN A 60 6.14 -4.62 -7.78
N SER A 61 5.64 -4.28 -6.59
CA SER A 61 5.96 -4.96 -5.34
C SER A 61 4.80 -4.79 -4.37
N ILE A 62 4.71 -5.67 -3.38
CA ILE A 62 3.72 -5.60 -2.32
C ILE A 62 4.46 -5.62 -0.98
N VAL A 63 4.16 -4.62 -0.16
CA VAL A 63 4.68 -4.47 1.19
C VAL A 63 3.61 -4.80 2.22
N VAL A 64 4.04 -5.18 3.42
CA VAL A 64 3.17 -5.26 4.59
C VAL A 64 3.28 -3.96 5.37
N MET A 65 2.13 -3.41 5.77
CA MET A 65 2.04 -2.29 6.69
C MET A 65 1.61 -2.82 8.05
N VAL A 66 2.54 -2.90 9.01
CA VAL A 66 2.29 -3.44 10.34
C VAL A 66 1.93 -2.29 11.28
N PRO A 67 0.73 -2.28 11.88
CA PRO A 67 0.38 -1.26 12.86
C PRO A 67 1.31 -1.34 14.07
N TYR A 68 1.82 -0.20 14.52
CA TYR A 68 2.55 -0.10 15.78
C TYR A 68 2.15 1.20 16.51
N ALA A 69 1.83 1.08 17.79
CA ALA A 69 1.41 2.21 18.61
C ALA A 69 2.53 2.51 19.62
N LEU A 70 3.41 3.46 19.29
CA LEU A 70 4.46 3.89 20.22
C LEU A 70 4.01 5.01 21.17
N THR A 71 2.99 5.81 20.80
CA THR A 71 2.62 7.01 21.57
C THR A 71 1.15 7.45 21.40
N GLY A 72 0.25 6.56 20.98
CA GLY A 72 -1.16 6.91 20.72
C GLY A 72 -1.43 7.51 19.32
N GLU A 73 -0.38 7.72 18.52
CA GLU A 73 -0.50 7.98 17.09
C GLU A 73 -0.58 6.65 16.32
N GLU A 74 -1.51 6.56 15.36
CA GLU A 74 -1.67 5.38 14.51
C GLU A 74 -0.58 5.37 13.43
N ARG A 75 0.54 4.71 13.73
CA ARG A 75 1.67 4.54 12.81
C ARG A 75 1.78 3.12 12.32
N PHE A 76 2.36 2.99 11.13
CA PHE A 76 2.56 1.73 10.46
C PHE A 76 4.01 1.61 10.01
N TYR A 77 4.60 0.46 10.27
CA TYR A 77 5.92 0.10 9.80
C TYR A 77 5.79 -0.65 8.48
N MET A 78 6.45 -0.16 7.44
CA MET A 78 6.53 -0.83 6.14
C MET A 78 7.65 -1.88 6.18
N PHE A 79 7.30 -3.10 5.77
CA PHE A 79 8.24 -4.19 5.61
C PHE A 79 7.98 -4.91 4.28
N GLU A 80 9.04 -5.27 3.55
CA GLU A 80 8.89 -6.15 2.39
C GLU A 80 8.37 -7.51 2.85
N LYS A 81 7.33 -8.04 2.20
CA LYS A 81 6.77 -9.33 2.59
C LYS A 81 7.72 -10.45 2.11
N PRO A 82 8.41 -11.18 3.01
CA PRO A 82 9.28 -12.28 2.58
C PRO A 82 8.43 -13.37 1.93
N GLY A 83 8.92 -13.96 0.83
CA GLY A 83 8.24 -15.05 0.14
C GLY A 83 7.12 -14.61 -0.81
N MET A 84 7.14 -13.37 -1.29
CA MET A 84 6.30 -12.91 -2.41
C MET A 84 7.09 -12.54 -3.67
N ASP A 85 8.37 -12.90 -3.73
CA ASP A 85 9.11 -12.95 -4.99
C ASP A 85 8.50 -14.08 -5.83
N LEU A 86 7.79 -13.71 -6.89
CA LEU A 86 7.32 -14.62 -7.95
C LEU A 86 8.39 -14.76 -9.02
#